data_AF-C0NR91-F1
#
_entry.id   AF-C0NR91-F1
#
_cell.length_a   1.000
_cell.length_b   1.000
_cell.length_c   1.000
_cell.angle_alpha   90.00
_cell.angle_beta   90.00
_cell.angle_gamma   90.00
#
_symmetry.space_group_name_H-M   'P 1'
#
loop_
_entity.id
_entity.type
_entity.pdbx_description
1 polymer ?
#
loop_
_entity_poly.entity_id
_entity_poly.type
_entity_poly.pdbx_seq_one_letter_code
_entity_poly.pdbx_strand_id
1 'polypeptide(L)'
;MDRPITSTSNNFPSKLRTKLRSHTRELAVKDRESNRRIQVDCQKCDSKEVTWSEMQLRSADEGSTIFYRCPKCGHRWQDNN
;
A
#
# COMPACT_ATOMS: atom_id res chain seq x y z
N MET A 1 -17.06 -19.66 -2.51
CA MET A 1 -15.91 -18.78 -2.83
C MET A 1 -14.67 -19.47 -2.30
N ASP A 2 -14.10 -20.36 -3.11
CA ASP A 2 -12.93 -21.15 -2.73
C ASP A 2 -11.72 -20.23 -2.66
N ARG A 3 -11.24 -19.95 -1.43
CA ARG A 3 -9.96 -19.27 -1.28
C ARG A 3 -8.89 -20.20 -1.86
N PRO A 4 -8.07 -19.77 -2.82
CA PRO A 4 -6.98 -20.60 -3.29
C PRO A 4 -6.07 -20.89 -2.09
N ILE A 5 -5.93 -22.18 -1.75
CA ILE A 5 -4.97 -22.67 -0.78
C ILE A 5 -3.57 -22.40 -1.31
N THR A 6 -3.08 -21.17 -1.12
CA THR A 6 -1.74 -20.81 -1.52
C THR A 6 -0.81 -21.39 -0.47
N SER A 7 -0.30 -22.60 -0.70
CA SER A 7 0.63 -23.24 0.22
C SER A 7 1.95 -22.48 0.20
N THR A 8 2.18 -21.66 1.21
CA THR A 8 3.44 -20.95 1.41
C THR A 8 4.48 -21.91 2.00
N SER A 9 4.69 -23.06 1.37
CA SER A 9 5.72 -23.99 1.84
C SER A 9 7.10 -23.49 1.37
N ASN A 10 8.04 -23.39 2.30
CA ASN A 10 9.45 -23.14 2.00
C ASN A 10 10.17 -24.41 1.52
N ASN A 11 9.42 -25.46 1.15
CA ASN A 11 9.93 -26.80 0.92
C ASN A 11 10.53 -27.02 -0.49
N PHE A 12 10.66 -25.94 -1.27
CA PHE A 12 11.31 -25.93 -2.58
C PHE A 12 12.61 -25.11 -2.54
N PRO A 13 13.69 -25.61 -1.91
CA PRO A 13 14.98 -24.95 -1.94
C PRO A 13 15.61 -25.11 -3.33
N SER A 14 15.30 -24.20 -4.26
CA SER A 14 15.99 -24.17 -5.55
C SER A 14 17.22 -23.25 -5.49
N LYS A 15 18.35 -23.67 -6.07
CA LYS A 15 19.59 -22.86 -6.13
C LYS A 15 19.34 -21.47 -6.73
N LEU A 16 18.49 -21.40 -7.76
CA LEU A 16 18.08 -20.15 -8.40
C LEU A 16 17.33 -19.23 -7.43
N ARG A 17 16.35 -19.76 -6.67
CA ARG A 17 15.61 -18.97 -5.68
C ARG A 17 16.50 -18.51 -4.54
N THR A 18 17.44 -19.34 -4.08
CA THR A 18 18.42 -18.94 -3.06
C THR A 18 19.32 -17.80 -3.56
N LYS A 19 19.79 -17.88 -4.82
CA LYS A 19 20.60 -16.81 -5.45
C LYS A 19 19.78 -15.54 -5.71
N LEU A 20 18.51 -15.65 -6.07
CA LEU A 20 17.62 -14.49 -6.22
C LEU A 20 17.35 -13.84 -4.86
N ARG A 21 17.10 -14.65 -3.82
CA ARG A 21 16.84 -14.18 -2.46
C ARG A 21 17.99 -13.38 -1.87
N SER A 22 19.24 -13.75 -2.14
CA SER A 22 20.39 -12.99 -1.64
C SER A 22 20.46 -11.56 -2.22
N HIS A 23 19.82 -11.31 -3.36
CA HIS A 23 19.73 -9.99 -3.97
C HIS A 23 18.44 -9.23 -3.61
N THR A 24 17.36 -9.93 -3.23
CA THR A 24 16.08 -9.30 -2.87
C THR A 24 16.06 -8.92 -1.40
N ARG A 25 15.99 -7.63 -1.09
CA ARG A 25 15.71 -7.16 0.27
C ARG A 25 14.25 -7.46 0.63
N GLU A 26 14.04 -8.05 1.79
CA GLU A 26 12.71 -8.17 2.37
C GLU A 26 12.28 -6.79 2.90
N LEU A 27 11.39 -6.11 2.18
CA LEU A 27 10.83 -4.84 2.62
C LEU A 27 9.79 -5.10 3.71
N ALA A 28 10.02 -4.55 4.91
CA ALA A 28 9.06 -4.61 6.00
C ALA A 28 7.80 -3.80 5.67
N VAL A 29 6.64 -4.23 6.16
CA VAL A 29 5.36 -3.53 5.95
C VAL A 29 5.42 -2.07 6.40
N LYS A 30 6.13 -1.79 7.50
CA LYS A 30 6.34 -0.43 8.03
C LYS A 30 7.03 0.51 7.03
N ASP A 31 7.93 -0.02 6.20
CA ASP A 31 8.63 0.75 5.17
C ASP A 31 7.68 1.14 4.02
N ARG A 32 6.73 0.26 3.68
CA ARG A 32 5.70 0.61 2.68
C ARG A 32 4.74 1.68 3.18
N GLU A 33 4.42 1.71 4.47
CA GLU A 33 3.54 2.72 5.05
C GLU A 33 4.21 4.09 5.18
N SER A 34 5.51 4.15 5.48
CA SER A 34 6.24 5.43 5.57
C SER A 34 6.31 6.17 4.23
N ASN A 35 6.49 5.45 3.13
CA ASN A 35 6.57 6.01 1.77
C ASN A 35 5.24 6.58 1.25
N ARG A 36 4.12 6.35 1.93
CA ARG A 36 2.77 6.76 1.49
C ARG A 36 2.27 8.01 2.21
N ARG A 37 3.17 8.88 2.67
CA ARG A 37 2.84 10.14 3.36
C ARG A 37 2.99 11.33 2.42
N ILE A 38 2.08 12.30 2.55
CA ILE A 38 2.08 13.55 1.77
C ILE A 38 1.70 14.73 2.67
N GLN A 39 2.22 15.92 2.35
CA GLN A 39 1.94 17.16 3.07
C GLN A 39 0.61 17.76 2.62
N VAL A 40 -0.48 17.28 3.20
CA VAL A 40 -1.84 17.83 3.01
C VAL A 40 -2.44 18.04 4.38
N ASP A 41 -2.95 19.25 4.62
CA ASP A 41 -3.58 19.59 5.89
C ASP A 41 -4.91 18.83 6.05
N CYS A 42 -5.13 18.26 7.24
CA CYS A 42 -6.38 17.59 7.54
C CYS A 42 -7.48 18.60 7.89
N GLN A 43 -8.67 18.44 7.31
CA GLN A 43 -9.80 19.33 7.57
C GLN A 43 -10.38 19.20 9.00
N LYS A 44 -10.07 18.12 9.72
CA LYS A 44 -10.60 17.85 11.06
C LYS A 44 -9.61 18.12 12.19
N CYS A 45 -8.33 18.23 11.90
CA CYS A 45 -7.30 18.45 12.91
C CYS A 45 -6.06 19.10 12.29
N ASP A 46 -5.20 19.68 13.13
CA ASP A 46 -4.01 20.40 12.67
C ASP A 46 -2.85 19.49 12.20
N SER A 47 -3.14 18.31 11.66
CA SER A 47 -2.10 17.47 11.06
C SER A 47 -1.75 17.98 9.67
N LYS A 48 -0.47 18.23 9.43
CA LYS A 48 0.07 18.66 8.12
C LYS A 48 0.46 17.52 7.19
N GLU A 49 0.37 16.29 7.68
CA GLU A 49 0.72 15.09 6.94
C GLU A 49 -0.38 14.04 7.02
N VAL A 50 -0.67 13.43 5.87
CA VAL A 50 -1.69 12.40 5.71
C VAL A 50 -1.12 11.23 4.94
N THR A 51 -1.68 10.04 5.13
CA THR A 51 -1.36 8.87 4.31
C THR A 51 -2.30 8.81 3.13
N TRP A 52 -1.80 8.48 1.93
CA TRP A 52 -2.61 8.38 0.72
C TRP A 52 -2.56 6.97 0.10
N SER A 53 -3.59 6.62 -0.66
CA SER A 53 -3.74 5.38 -1.44
C SER A 53 -4.33 5.69 -2.78
N GLU A 54 -3.87 5.05 -3.83
CA GLU A 54 -4.55 5.12 -5.13
C GLU A 54 -5.26 3.80 -5.39
N MET A 55 -6.50 3.87 -5.90
CA MET A 55 -7.25 2.70 -6.34
C MET A 55 -8.09 3.05 -7.56
N GLN A 56 -8.10 2.15 -8.53
CA GLN A 56 -8.98 2.23 -9.69
C GLN A 56 -10.35 1.67 -9.32
N LEU A 57 -11.37 2.53 -9.33
CA LEU A 57 -12.76 2.14 -9.01
C LEU A 57 -13.65 2.11 -10.26
N ARG A 58 -13.18 2.67 -11.37
CA ARG A 58 -13.95 2.88 -12.60
C ARG A 58 -13.21 2.32 -13.81
N SER A 59 -13.75 2.57 -15.00
CA SER A 59 -13.19 2.12 -16.28
C SER A 59 -11.75 2.61 -16.48
N ALA A 60 -10.98 1.95 -17.35
CA ALA A 60 -9.59 2.34 -17.61
C ALA A 60 -9.45 3.73 -18.25
N ASP A 61 -10.50 4.21 -18.92
CA ASP A 61 -10.57 5.56 -19.49
C ASP A 61 -10.90 6.63 -18.44
N GLU A 62 -11.30 6.21 -17.23
CA GLU A 62 -11.62 7.09 -16.11
C GLU A 62 -10.45 7.11 -15.13
N GLY A 63 -10.18 8.28 -14.54
CA GLY A 63 -9.05 8.47 -13.64
C GLY A 63 -9.14 7.67 -12.33
N SER A 64 -7.99 7.53 -11.68
CA SER A 64 -7.86 6.86 -10.38
C SER A 64 -8.52 7.66 -9.25
N THR A 65 -9.01 6.96 -8.23
CA THR A 65 -9.42 7.59 -6.97
C THR A 65 -8.28 7.55 -5.96
N ILE A 66 -7.94 8.71 -5.40
CA ILE A 66 -6.96 8.86 -4.34
C ILE A 66 -7.68 8.92 -2.99
N PHE A 67 -7.39 7.99 -2.11
CA PHE A 67 -7.88 7.95 -0.73
C PHE A 67 -6.86 8.53 0.22
N TYR A 68 -7.25 9.56 0.95
CA TYR A 68 -6.47 10.14 2.04
C TYR A 68 -6.97 9.63 3.39
N ARG A 69 -6.03 9.42 4.31
CA ARG A 69 -6.28 9.06 5.69
C ARG A 69 -5.37 9.86 6.61
N CYS A 70 -5.95 10.62 7.52
CA CYS A 70 -5.19 11.27 8.58
C CYS A 70 -4.72 10.22 9.62
N PRO A 71 -3.42 10.11 9.90
CA PRO A 71 -2.91 9.20 10.92
C PRO A 71 -3.24 9.66 12.35
N LYS A 72 -3.51 10.96 12.57
CA LYS A 72 -3.76 11.54 13.89
C LYS A 72 -5.22 11.37 14.35
N CYS A 73 -6.20 11.72 13.51
CA CYS A 73 -7.63 11.66 13.86
C CYS A 73 -8.39 10.52 13.18
N GLY A 74 -7.78 9.83 12.21
CA GLY A 74 -8.43 8.75 11.47
C GLY A 74 -9.43 9.21 10.40
N HIS A 75 -9.60 10.51 10.19
CA HIS A 75 -10.45 11.06 9.13
C HIS A 75 -9.99 10.56 7.75
N ARG A 76 -10.97 10.22 6.89
CA ARG A 76 -10.74 9.74 5.53
C ARG A 76 -11.56 10.58 4.57
N TRP A 77 -10.97 10.89 3.44
CA TRP A 77 -11.63 11.51 2.31
C TRP A 77 -11.02 10.96 1.03
N GLN A 78 -11.69 11.16 -0.08
CA GLN A 78 -11.23 10.71 -1.39
C GLN A 78 -11.25 11.88 -2.35
N ASP A 79 -10.36 11.84 -3.32
CA ASP A 79 -10.32 12.76 -4.44
C ASP A 79 -10.28 11.96 -5.74
N ASN A 80 -11.06 12.38 -6.74
CA ASN A 80 -11.05 11.73 -8.05
C ASN A 80 -10.12 12.52 -8.94
N ASN A 81 -9.09 11.87 -9.48
CA ASN A 81 -8.31 12.43 -10.58
C ASN A 81 -9.10 12.32 -11.89
#